data_AF-A0A1Z9PVY2-F1
#
_entry.id   AF-A0A1Z9PVY2-F1
#
_cell.length_a   1.000
_cell.length_b   1.000
_cell.length_c   1.000
_cell.angle_alpha   90.00
_cell.angle_beta   90.00
_cell.angle_gamma   90.00
#
_symmetry.space_group_name_H-M   'P 1'
#
loop_
_entity.id
_entity.type
_entity.pdbx_description
1 polymer ?
#
loop_
_entity_poly.entity_id
_entity_poly.type
_entity_poly.pdbx_seq_one_letter_code
_entity_poly.pdbx_strand_id
1 'polypeptide(L)'
;MNNIRTGEITRCEKEIKNIQYILHTELESLNRIKLQGETEFVKVQILKYNQKEKEKKNEILELEKKLEDLKIGKLDSSIRETMKNNKKEEKLKLGKKLEKKLEIEQQNKDRVKTSQNFYQINRKSDSEKRYNKMQILKHWAIYTKSLNNLPDYILNNLKEMPNNKGYIYRGIYCFGELERNPNENNILFDKKKGYMNIHEWNNKEYAIYQKVGRNRKELIERHVRKLI
;
A
#
# COMPACT_ATOMS: atom_id res chain seq x y z
N MET A 1 17.42 -42.26 -29.58
CA MET A 1 17.17 -43.48 -28.77
C MET A 1 18.46 -44.00 -28.18
N ASN A 2 19.46 -44.30 -29.01
CA ASN A 2 20.77 -44.79 -28.53
C ASN A 2 21.38 -43.89 -27.44
N ASN A 3 21.47 -42.56 -27.66
CA ASN A 3 22.05 -41.65 -26.66
C ASN A 3 21.34 -41.68 -25.29
N ILE A 4 20.04 -41.91 -25.27
CA ILE A 4 19.23 -41.96 -24.04
C ILE A 4 19.51 -43.26 -23.31
N ARG A 5 19.48 -44.37 -24.04
CA ARG A 5 19.79 -45.70 -23.50
C ARG A 5 21.22 -45.75 -22.97
N THR A 6 22.18 -45.20 -23.72
CA THR A 6 23.58 -45.10 -23.28
C THR A 6 23.70 -44.27 -22.00
N GLY A 7 22.91 -43.21 -21.85
CA GLY A 7 22.85 -42.40 -20.62
C GLY A 7 22.36 -43.20 -19.41
N GLU A 8 21.26 -43.93 -19.53
CA GLU A 8 20.72 -44.77 -18.45
C GLU A 8 21.63 -45.97 -18.12
N ILE A 9 22.29 -46.56 -19.12
CA ILE A 9 23.32 -47.58 -18.92
C ILE A 9 24.47 -47.00 -18.11
N THR A 10 25.02 -45.86 -18.53
CA THR A 10 26.12 -45.18 -17.82
C THR A 10 25.73 -44.83 -16.38
N ARG A 11 24.48 -44.43 -16.15
CA ARG A 11 23.95 -44.16 -14.81
C ARG A 11 23.93 -45.42 -13.95
N CYS A 12 23.36 -46.52 -14.44
CA CYS A 12 23.30 -47.79 -13.70
C CYS A 12 24.72 -48.33 -13.42
N GLU A 13 25.64 -48.23 -14.38
CA GLU A 13 27.05 -48.61 -14.18
C GLU A 13 27.74 -47.77 -13.11
N LYS A 14 27.48 -46.45 -13.06
CA LYS A 14 27.99 -45.56 -12.01
C LYS A 14 27.40 -45.91 -10.65
N GLU A 15 26.09 -46.16 -10.56
CA GLU A 15 25.41 -46.57 -9.33
C GLU A 15 25.97 -47.90 -8.80
N ILE A 16 26.15 -48.90 -9.66
CA ILE A 16 26.79 -50.19 -9.30
C ILE A 16 28.21 -49.96 -8.76
N LYS A 17 29.05 -49.21 -9.47
CA LYS A 17 30.42 -48.92 -9.03
C LYS A 17 30.45 -48.22 -7.67
N ASN A 18 29.52 -47.29 -7.45
CA ASN A 18 29.40 -46.60 -6.16
C ASN A 18 29.00 -47.56 -5.03
N ILE A 19 28.02 -48.44 -5.27
CA ILE A 19 27.61 -49.44 -4.26
C ILE A 19 28.74 -50.44 -3.98
N GLN A 20 29.47 -50.88 -5.02
CA GLN A 20 30.64 -51.76 -4.86
C GLN A 20 31.75 -51.10 -4.03
N TYR A 21 32.00 -49.81 -4.24
CA TYR A 21 32.94 -49.05 -3.42
C TYR A 21 32.48 -48.98 -1.95
N ILE A 22 31.20 -48.67 -1.70
CA ILE A 22 30.63 -48.66 -0.35
C ILE A 22 30.80 -50.03 0.32
N LEU A 23 30.43 -51.11 -0.37
CA LEU A 23 30.60 -52.48 0.12
C LEU A 23 32.05 -52.79 0.48
N HIS A 24 33.01 -52.38 -0.35
CA HIS A 24 34.44 -52.56 -0.06
C HIS A 24 34.83 -51.87 1.25
N THR A 25 34.45 -50.61 1.44
CA THR A 25 34.74 -49.85 2.66
C THR A 25 34.05 -50.43 3.90
N GLU A 26 32.82 -50.94 3.75
CA GLU A 26 32.09 -51.60 4.84
C GLU A 26 32.72 -52.94 5.21
N LEU A 27 33.27 -53.68 4.24
CA LEU A 27 33.96 -54.95 4.46
C LEU A 27 35.30 -54.75 5.19
N GLU A 28 36.05 -53.70 4.86
CA GLU A 28 37.21 -53.30 5.65
C GLU A 28 36.84 -52.95 7.10
N SER A 29 35.74 -52.21 7.28
CA SER A 29 35.23 -51.84 8.60
C SER A 29 34.82 -53.07 9.41
N LEU A 30 34.13 -54.02 8.76
CA LEU A 30 33.75 -55.30 9.35
C LEU A 30 34.98 -56.12 9.78
N ASN A 31 36.04 -56.15 8.96
CA ASN A 31 37.29 -56.84 9.31
C ASN A 31 37.97 -56.21 10.54
N ARG A 32 37.94 -54.88 10.67
CA ARG A 32 38.46 -54.20 11.88
C ARG A 32 37.64 -54.55 13.12
N ILE A 33 36.32 -54.59 13.00
CA ILE A 33 35.41 -54.96 14.10
C ILE A 33 35.67 -56.40 14.56
N LYS A 34 35.91 -57.33 13.62
CA LYS A 34 36.26 -58.73 13.94
C LYS A 34 37.54 -58.88 14.76
N LEU A 35 38.50 -57.95 14.63
CA LEU A 35 39.76 -57.96 15.38
C LEU A 35 39.63 -57.46 16.82
N GLN A 36 38.50 -56.86 17.21
CA GLN A 36 38.29 -56.30 18.56
C GLN A 36 37.91 -57.36 19.62
N GLY A 37 37.85 -58.64 19.25
CA GLY A 37 37.52 -59.75 20.14
C GLY A 37 36.02 -60.09 20.22
N GLU A 38 35.70 -61.24 20.82
CA GLU A 38 34.34 -61.77 20.86
C GLU A 38 33.51 -61.22 22.02
N THR A 39 33.07 -59.97 21.88
CA THR A 39 32.05 -59.39 22.77
C THR A 39 30.66 -59.48 22.14
N GLU A 40 29.62 -59.49 22.97
CA GLU A 40 28.23 -59.51 22.48
C GLU A 40 27.91 -58.29 21.60
N PHE A 41 28.48 -57.13 21.94
CA PHE A 41 28.39 -55.92 21.12
C PHE A 41 29.00 -56.12 19.72
N VAL A 42 30.18 -56.73 19.63
CA VAL A 42 30.86 -57.04 18.35
C VAL A 42 30.01 -57.99 17.50
N LYS A 43 29.40 -59.02 18.11
CA LYS A 43 28.50 -59.95 17.40
C LYS A 43 27.29 -59.24 16.80
N VAL A 44 26.63 -58.35 17.56
CA VAL A 44 25.49 -57.56 17.06
C VAL A 44 25.90 -56.63 15.91
N GLN A 45 27.08 -56.00 15.98
CA GLN A 45 27.57 -55.16 14.89
C GLN A 45 27.86 -55.99 13.63
N ILE A 46 28.51 -57.14 13.77
CA ILE A 46 28.76 -58.06 12.64
C ILE A 46 27.44 -58.44 11.96
N LEU A 47 26.40 -58.78 12.72
CA LEU A 47 25.08 -59.10 12.16
C LEU A 47 24.48 -57.93 11.36
N LYS A 48 24.57 -56.70 11.87
CA LYS A 48 24.09 -55.51 11.16
C LYS A 48 24.84 -55.27 9.85
N TYR A 49 26.16 -55.42 9.85
CA TYR A 49 26.97 -55.28 8.64
C TYR A 49 26.65 -56.36 7.62
N ASN A 50 26.50 -57.63 8.04
CA ASN A 50 26.11 -58.72 7.15
C ASN A 50 24.72 -58.48 6.52
N GLN A 51 23.77 -57.92 7.28
CA GLN A 51 22.45 -57.58 6.75
C GLN A 51 22.55 -56.47 5.69
N LYS A 52 23.26 -55.38 5.98
CA LYS A 52 23.49 -54.29 5.02
C LYS A 52 24.21 -54.78 3.76
N GLU A 53 25.22 -55.63 3.92
CA GLU A 53 25.95 -56.25 2.81
C GLU A 53 24.99 -57.03 1.90
N LYS A 54 24.08 -57.82 2.51
CA LYS A 54 23.06 -58.57 1.77
C LYS A 54 22.10 -57.64 1.02
N GLU A 55 21.62 -56.58 1.66
CA GLU A 55 20.74 -55.59 1.03
C GLU A 55 21.43 -54.91 -0.16
N LYS A 56 22.69 -54.51 -0.02
CA LYS A 56 23.49 -53.87 -1.08
C LYS A 56 23.85 -54.82 -2.22
N LYS A 57 24.10 -56.10 -1.93
CA LYS A 57 24.27 -57.13 -2.97
C LYS A 57 23.00 -57.35 -3.77
N ASN A 58 21.84 -57.36 -3.12
CA ASN A 58 20.54 -57.44 -3.80
C ASN A 58 20.31 -56.21 -4.69
N GLU A 59 20.62 -55.00 -4.20
CA GLU A 59 20.53 -53.76 -4.97
C GLU A 59 21.40 -53.80 -6.24
N ILE A 60 22.64 -54.33 -6.16
CA ILE A 60 23.50 -54.57 -7.32
C ILE A 60 22.83 -55.53 -8.31
N LEU A 61 22.33 -56.67 -7.83
CA LEU A 61 21.68 -57.67 -8.69
C LEU A 61 20.48 -57.09 -9.45
N GLU A 62 19.68 -56.26 -8.79
CA GLU A 62 18.56 -55.56 -9.42
C GLU A 62 19.03 -54.57 -10.50
N LEU A 63 20.10 -53.81 -10.23
CA LEU A 63 20.71 -52.89 -11.19
C LEU A 63 21.36 -53.61 -12.38
N GLU A 64 21.98 -54.76 -12.16
CA GLU A 64 22.56 -55.60 -13.21
C GLU A 64 21.48 -56.19 -14.12
N LYS A 65 20.40 -56.69 -13.54
CA LYS A 65 19.22 -57.15 -14.29
C LYS A 65 18.62 -56.01 -15.12
N LYS A 66 18.50 -54.82 -14.52
CA LYS A 66 18.03 -53.61 -15.22
C LYS A 66 18.96 -53.22 -16.36
N LEU A 67 20.28 -53.34 -16.20
CA LEU A 67 21.26 -53.10 -17.26
C LEU A 67 21.07 -54.06 -18.44
N GLU A 68 20.81 -55.33 -18.15
CA GLU A 68 20.55 -56.33 -19.19
C GLU A 68 19.24 -56.02 -19.94
N ASP A 69 18.17 -55.70 -19.22
CA ASP A 69 16.90 -55.31 -19.81
C ASP A 69 17.01 -54.01 -20.63
N LEU A 70 17.88 -53.07 -20.23
CA LEU A 70 18.23 -51.86 -20.99
C LEU A 70 19.02 -52.19 -22.27
N LYS A 71 20.00 -53.10 -22.20
CA LYS A 71 20.80 -53.51 -23.36
C LYS A 71 19.93 -54.15 -24.43
N ILE A 72 19.01 -55.02 -24.03
CA ILE A 72 18.06 -55.71 -24.93
C ILE A 72 16.93 -54.76 -25.38
N GLY A 73 16.70 -53.66 -24.66
CA GLY A 73 15.71 -52.64 -25.03
C GLY A 73 14.31 -52.89 -24.50
N LYS A 74 14.13 -53.82 -23.56
CA LYS A 74 12.82 -54.10 -22.94
C LYS A 74 12.23 -52.89 -22.19
N LEU A 75 13.09 -51.98 -21.73
CA LEU A 75 12.70 -50.78 -20.98
C LEU A 75 12.52 -49.54 -21.86
N ASP A 76 12.64 -49.65 -23.18
CA ASP A 76 12.52 -48.50 -24.09
C ASP A 76 11.16 -47.79 -24.02
N SER A 77 10.08 -48.54 -23.83
CA SER A 77 8.72 -48.01 -23.71
C SER A 77 8.57 -47.14 -22.45
N SER A 78 9.02 -47.63 -21.30
CA SER A 78 8.95 -46.89 -20.02
C SER A 78 9.85 -45.65 -20.05
N ILE A 79 11.03 -45.72 -20.66
CA ILE A 79 11.92 -44.57 -20.84
C ILE A 79 11.25 -43.49 -21.71
N ARG A 80 10.60 -43.88 -22.81
CA ARG A 80 9.88 -42.92 -23.66
C ARG A 80 8.73 -42.25 -22.91
N GLU A 81 8.01 -43.02 -22.11
CA GLU A 81 6.89 -42.51 -21.34
C GLU A 81 7.33 -41.53 -20.24
N THR A 82 8.37 -41.89 -19.48
CA THR A 82 8.97 -40.99 -18.48
C THR A 82 9.49 -39.70 -19.12
N MET A 83 10.16 -39.77 -20.27
CA MET A 83 10.58 -38.57 -21.00
C MET A 83 9.42 -37.71 -21.49
N LYS A 84 8.35 -38.33 -21.98
CA LYS A 84 7.15 -37.61 -22.40
C LYS A 84 6.51 -36.89 -21.22
N ASN A 85 6.46 -37.53 -20.06
CA ASN A 85 5.94 -36.95 -18.84
C ASN A 85 6.85 -35.82 -18.33
N ASN A 86 8.17 -36.02 -18.28
CA ASN A 86 9.13 -34.98 -17.91
C ASN A 86 9.02 -33.75 -18.81
N LYS A 87 8.93 -33.93 -20.13
CA LYS A 87 8.73 -32.83 -21.08
C LYS A 87 7.40 -32.09 -20.85
N LYS A 88 6.32 -32.81 -20.53
CA LYS A 88 5.03 -32.20 -20.19
C LYS A 88 5.14 -31.38 -18.92
N GLU A 89 5.78 -31.92 -17.88
CA GLU A 89 5.99 -31.22 -16.62
C GLU A 89 6.87 -29.99 -16.78
N GLU A 90 7.95 -30.07 -17.55
CA GLU A 90 8.82 -28.92 -17.85
C GLU A 90 8.06 -27.82 -18.56
N LYS A 91 7.26 -28.17 -19.58
CA LYS A 91 6.39 -27.20 -20.26
C LYS A 91 5.41 -26.54 -19.30
N LEU A 92 4.81 -27.31 -18.40
CA LEU A 92 3.86 -26.80 -17.41
C LEU A 92 4.56 -25.88 -16.39
N LYS A 93 5.76 -26.24 -15.93
CA LYS A 93 6.59 -25.38 -15.05
C LYS A 93 7.00 -24.08 -15.75
N LEU A 94 7.38 -24.14 -17.02
CA LEU A 94 7.69 -22.97 -17.84
C LEU A 94 6.47 -22.05 -18.02
N GLY A 95 5.30 -22.63 -18.33
CA GLY A 95 4.04 -21.89 -18.43
C GLY A 95 3.72 -21.13 -17.14
N LYS A 96 3.72 -21.83 -16.00
CA LYS A 96 3.50 -21.21 -14.68
C LYS A 96 4.51 -20.11 -14.36
N LYS A 97 5.78 -20.27 -14.76
CA LYS A 97 6.82 -19.25 -14.55
C LYS A 97 6.55 -17.99 -15.38
N LEU A 98 6.09 -18.15 -16.62
CA LEU A 98 5.72 -17.04 -17.49
C LEU A 98 4.48 -16.31 -16.98
N GLU A 99 3.44 -17.05 -16.59
CA GLU A 99 2.21 -16.48 -15.99
C GLU A 99 2.54 -15.65 -14.75
N LYS A 100 3.33 -16.20 -13.82
CA LYS A 100 3.76 -15.47 -12.61
C LYS A 100 4.57 -14.22 -12.95
N LYS A 101 5.41 -14.27 -13.98
CA LYS A 101 6.19 -13.10 -14.41
C LYS A 101 5.27 -11.99 -14.95
N LEU A 102 4.29 -12.34 -15.77
CA LEU A 102 3.30 -11.40 -16.31
C LEU A 102 2.45 -10.78 -15.18
N GLU A 103 2.03 -11.58 -14.21
CA GLU A 103 1.27 -11.11 -13.05
C GLU A 103 2.09 -10.10 -12.23
N ILE A 104 3.35 -10.39 -11.94
CA ILE A 104 4.26 -9.47 -11.23
C ILE A 104 4.45 -8.17 -12.02
N GLU A 105 4.62 -8.26 -13.33
CA GLU A 105 4.77 -7.08 -14.18
C GLU A 105 3.51 -6.19 -14.13
N GLN A 106 2.33 -6.81 -14.20
CA GLN A 106 1.06 -6.09 -14.10
C GLN A 106 0.88 -5.44 -12.72
N GLN A 107 1.13 -6.18 -11.64
CA GLN A 107 1.08 -5.65 -10.27
C GLN A 107 2.04 -4.48 -10.09
N ASN A 108 3.24 -4.54 -10.67
CA ASN A 108 4.20 -3.45 -10.60
C ASN A 108 3.73 -2.22 -11.38
N LYS A 109 3.14 -2.38 -12.57
CA LYS A 109 2.54 -1.28 -13.33
C LYS A 109 1.43 -0.59 -12.53
N ASP A 110 0.56 -1.37 -11.90
CA ASP A 110 -0.53 -0.85 -11.09
C ASP A 110 -0.02 -0.12 -9.83
N ARG A 111 1.00 -0.67 -9.16
CA ARG A 111 1.67 -0.01 -8.03
C ARG A 111 2.30 1.32 -8.42
N VAL A 112 3.01 1.38 -9.55
CA VAL A 112 3.61 2.62 -10.06
C VAL A 112 2.53 3.66 -10.36
N LYS A 113 1.42 3.26 -11.02
CA LYS A 113 0.30 4.15 -11.32
C LYS A 113 -0.35 4.69 -10.05
N THR A 114 -0.61 3.84 -9.07
CA THR A 114 -1.18 4.25 -7.77
C THR A 114 -0.26 5.22 -7.03
N SER A 115 1.05 4.94 -7.00
CA SER A 115 2.04 5.82 -6.37
C SER A 115 2.10 7.20 -7.05
N GLN A 116 2.11 7.23 -8.39
CA GLN A 116 2.07 8.48 -9.16
C GLN A 116 0.80 9.29 -8.89
N ASN A 117 -0.36 8.64 -8.87
CA ASN A 117 -1.62 9.30 -8.56
C ASN A 117 -1.62 9.89 -7.14
N PHE A 118 -1.16 9.11 -6.15
CA PHE A 118 -1.04 9.57 -4.77
C PHE A 118 -0.11 10.80 -4.65
N TYR A 119 1.04 10.76 -5.32
CA TYR A 119 1.97 11.90 -5.36
C TYR A 119 1.33 13.15 -5.99
N GLN A 120 0.61 13.00 -7.10
CA GLN A 120 -0.09 14.11 -7.76
C GLN A 120 -1.18 14.72 -6.88
N ILE A 121 -1.97 13.89 -6.18
CA ILE A 121 -3.01 14.34 -5.26
C ILE A 121 -2.39 15.14 -4.11
N ASN A 122 -1.32 14.62 -3.48
CA ASN A 122 -0.64 15.31 -2.39
C ASN A 122 -0.04 16.64 -2.85
N ARG A 123 0.61 16.65 -4.01
CA ARG A 123 1.19 17.88 -4.58
C ARG A 123 0.13 18.96 -4.81
N LYS A 124 -1.06 18.58 -5.29
CA LYS A 124 -2.19 19.51 -5.46
C LYS A 124 -2.69 20.00 -4.11
N SER A 125 -2.94 19.10 -3.16
CA SER A 125 -3.37 19.45 -1.80
C SER A 125 -2.40 20.41 -1.11
N ASP A 126 -1.09 20.18 -1.23
CA ASP A 126 -0.08 21.05 -0.64
C ASP A 126 -0.03 22.42 -1.32
N SER A 127 -0.23 22.46 -2.64
CA SER A 127 -0.35 23.71 -3.38
C SER A 127 -1.55 24.53 -2.92
N GLU A 128 -2.71 23.88 -2.76
CA GLU A 128 -3.93 24.50 -2.25
C GLU A 128 -3.76 25.00 -0.81
N LYS A 129 -3.15 24.19 0.07
CA LYS A 129 -2.85 24.60 1.45
C LYS A 129 -1.95 25.83 1.49
N ARG A 130 -0.90 25.89 0.66
CA ARG A 130 -0.02 27.06 0.57
C ARG A 130 -0.77 28.29 0.07
N TYR A 131 -1.59 28.13 -0.97
CA TYR A 131 -2.40 29.20 -1.53
C TYR A 131 -3.40 29.74 -0.49
N ASN A 132 -4.12 28.86 0.18
CA ASN A 132 -5.08 29.20 1.23
C ASN A 132 -4.39 29.91 2.40
N LYS A 133 -3.22 29.41 2.84
CA LYS A 133 -2.43 30.08 3.88
C LYS A 133 -2.05 31.51 3.47
N MET A 134 -1.58 31.70 2.23
CA MET A 134 -1.24 33.03 1.72
C MET A 134 -2.46 33.94 1.62
N GLN A 135 -3.60 33.42 1.17
CA GLN A 135 -4.86 34.18 1.13
C GLN A 135 -5.29 34.61 2.53
N ILE A 136 -5.27 33.70 3.51
CA ILE A 136 -5.59 34.02 4.91
C ILE A 136 -4.67 35.13 5.43
N LEU A 137 -3.36 35.02 5.21
CA LEU A 137 -2.41 36.06 5.63
C LEU A 137 -2.67 37.40 4.93
N LYS A 138 -3.01 37.40 3.64
CA LYS A 138 -3.38 38.60 2.89
C LYS A 138 -4.65 39.23 3.44
N HIS A 139 -5.69 38.43 3.69
CA HIS A 139 -6.94 38.89 4.28
C HIS A 139 -6.72 39.44 5.70
N TRP A 140 -5.90 38.77 6.51
CA TRP A 140 -5.51 39.24 7.83
C TRP A 140 -4.78 40.60 7.75
N ALA A 141 -3.83 40.75 6.84
CA ALA A 141 -3.13 42.02 6.63
C ALA A 141 -4.07 43.15 6.18
N ILE A 142 -5.05 42.85 5.32
CA ILE A 142 -6.07 43.82 4.91
C ILE A 142 -6.98 44.18 6.09
N TYR A 143 -7.36 43.21 6.89
CA TYR A 143 -8.18 43.38 8.09
C TYR A 143 -7.49 44.28 9.11
N THR A 144 -6.26 43.95 9.52
CA THR A 144 -5.48 44.74 10.48
C THR A 144 -5.21 46.15 9.96
N LYS A 145 -4.84 46.29 8.69
CA LYS A 145 -4.68 47.61 8.05
C LYS A 145 -5.98 48.41 8.08
N SER A 146 -7.12 47.78 7.86
CA SER A 146 -8.41 48.48 7.84
C SER A 146 -8.87 48.87 9.23
N LEU A 147 -8.63 48.03 10.25
CA LEU A 147 -8.88 48.37 11.65
C LEU A 147 -8.01 49.52 12.14
N ASN A 148 -6.71 49.49 11.83
CA ASN A 148 -5.79 50.58 12.21
C ASN A 148 -6.11 51.91 11.53
N ASN A 149 -6.88 51.89 10.44
CA ASN A 149 -7.33 53.06 9.69
C ASN A 149 -8.84 53.30 9.85
N LEU A 150 -9.43 52.84 10.96
CA LEU A 150 -10.83 53.11 11.23
C LEU A 150 -11.00 54.61 11.51
N PRO A 151 -11.96 55.30 10.85
CA PRO A 151 -12.19 56.72 11.14
C PRO A 151 -12.56 56.95 12.62
N ASP A 152 -12.03 58.02 13.21
CA ASP A 152 -12.23 58.33 14.64
C ASP A 152 -13.71 58.42 15.05
N TYR A 153 -14.56 58.95 14.18
CA TYR A 153 -16.00 59.01 14.44
C TYR A 153 -16.65 57.62 14.55
N ILE A 154 -16.14 56.63 13.80
CA ILE A 154 -16.62 55.25 13.93
C ILE A 154 -16.14 54.68 15.26
N LEU A 155 -14.85 54.86 15.61
CA LEU A 155 -14.30 54.40 16.88
C LEU A 155 -15.07 54.97 18.09
N ASN A 156 -15.35 56.27 18.08
CA ASN A 156 -16.11 56.92 19.16
C ASN A 156 -17.55 56.39 19.23
N ASN A 157 -18.23 56.24 18.08
CA ASN A 157 -19.58 55.69 18.06
C ASN A 157 -19.62 54.23 18.54
N LEU A 158 -18.62 53.40 18.20
CA LEU A 158 -18.58 52.00 18.62
C LEU A 158 -18.44 51.85 20.13
N LYS A 159 -17.70 52.75 20.80
CA LYS A 159 -17.61 52.77 22.28
C LYS A 159 -18.95 53.03 22.97
N GLU A 160 -19.84 53.77 22.31
CA GLU A 160 -21.16 54.14 22.84
C GLU A 160 -22.30 53.23 22.31
N MET A 161 -21.99 52.25 21.46
CA MET A 161 -22.98 51.35 20.86
C MET A 161 -23.01 49.98 21.54
N PRO A 162 -24.19 49.33 21.62
CA PRO A 162 -24.32 47.94 22.07
C PRO A 162 -23.82 46.94 21.02
N ASN A 163 -23.39 45.75 21.44
CA ASN A 163 -22.82 44.67 20.61
C ASN A 163 -23.86 43.94 19.70
N ASN A 164 -24.96 44.61 19.35
CA ASN A 164 -25.84 44.27 18.25
C ASN A 164 -25.94 45.42 17.23
N LYS A 165 -25.31 46.56 17.48
CA LYS A 165 -25.26 47.71 16.57
C LYS A 165 -23.81 47.98 16.17
N GLY A 166 -23.61 48.58 15.00
CA GLY A 166 -22.25 48.86 14.54
C GLY A 166 -22.16 49.34 13.10
N TYR A 167 -20.99 49.19 12.51
CA TYR A 167 -20.68 49.65 11.15
C TYR A 167 -20.12 48.53 10.28
N ILE A 168 -20.39 48.59 8.99
CA ILE A 168 -19.64 47.85 7.96
C ILE A 168 -18.61 48.81 7.37
N TYR A 169 -17.35 48.64 7.72
CA TYR A 169 -16.26 49.45 7.17
C TYR A 169 -15.37 48.61 6.27
N ARG A 170 -15.32 48.93 4.97
CA ARG A 170 -14.56 48.17 3.96
C ARG A 170 -14.85 46.66 3.98
N GLY A 171 -16.11 46.29 4.24
CA GLY A 171 -16.56 44.90 4.32
C GLY A 171 -16.28 44.20 5.66
N ILE A 172 -15.72 44.90 6.65
CA ILE A 172 -15.48 44.39 8.00
C ILE A 172 -16.64 44.83 8.91
N TYR A 173 -17.18 43.89 9.69
CA TYR A 173 -18.25 44.16 10.63
C TYR A 173 -17.63 44.59 11.96
N CYS A 174 -17.85 45.84 12.33
CA CYS A 174 -17.39 46.41 13.59
C CYS A 174 -18.62 46.62 14.48
N PHE A 175 -18.76 45.81 15.54
CA PHE A 175 -19.83 45.94 16.52
C PHE A 175 -19.42 46.84 17.69
N GLY A 176 -20.41 47.42 18.36
CA GLY A 176 -20.19 48.25 19.53
C GLY A 176 -19.64 47.49 20.73
N GLU A 177 -19.00 48.23 21.64
CA GLU A 177 -18.31 47.69 22.82
C GLU A 177 -19.23 47.45 24.02
N LEU A 178 -20.42 48.08 24.06
CA LEU A 178 -21.37 47.90 25.15
C LEU A 178 -22.09 46.55 25.06
N GLU A 179 -22.68 46.12 26.16
CA GLU A 179 -23.45 44.88 26.20
C GLU A 179 -24.58 44.85 25.17
N ARG A 180 -24.86 43.66 24.66
CA ARG A 180 -25.89 43.45 23.65
C ARG A 180 -27.28 43.67 24.25
N ASN A 181 -28.12 44.42 23.54
CA ASN A 181 -29.55 44.46 23.82
C ASN A 181 -30.22 43.18 23.28
N PRO A 182 -30.73 42.28 24.13
CA PRO A 182 -31.18 40.95 23.71
C PRO A 182 -32.43 40.98 22.84
N ASN A 183 -33.29 41.99 23.02
CA ASN A 183 -34.58 42.11 22.32
C ASN A 183 -34.51 42.99 21.06
N GLU A 184 -33.33 43.49 20.71
CA GLU A 184 -33.14 44.32 19.54
C GLU A 184 -32.54 43.53 18.37
N ASN A 185 -32.92 43.93 17.14
CA ASN A 185 -32.29 43.41 15.93
C ASN A 185 -30.81 43.79 15.88
N ASN A 186 -30.04 43.01 15.11
CA ASN A 186 -28.68 43.43 14.77
C ASN A 186 -28.75 44.48 13.66
N ILE A 187 -28.05 45.59 13.83
CA ILE A 187 -28.06 46.72 12.89
C ILE A 187 -26.63 47.12 12.56
N LEU A 188 -26.24 47.05 11.29
CA LEU A 188 -24.96 47.59 10.82
C LEU A 188 -25.15 48.69 9.77
N PHE A 189 -24.40 49.77 9.93
CA PHE A 189 -24.39 50.91 9.00
C PHE A 189 -23.22 50.79 8.00
N ASP A 190 -23.51 50.73 6.70
CA ASP A 190 -22.53 50.73 5.61
C ASP A 190 -22.61 52.07 4.85
N LYS A 191 -21.66 52.96 5.13
CA LYS A 191 -21.61 54.28 4.50
C LYS A 191 -20.98 54.18 3.11
N LYS A 192 -21.77 54.46 2.07
CA LYS A 192 -21.32 54.58 0.68
C LYS A 192 -21.21 56.05 0.27
N LYS A 193 -20.67 56.29 -0.93
CA LYS A 193 -20.61 57.63 -1.52
C LYS A 193 -22.04 58.08 -1.86
N GLY A 194 -22.58 59.01 -1.08
CA GLY A 194 -23.89 59.65 -1.31
C GLY A 194 -25.08 59.03 -0.56
N TYR A 195 -24.93 57.84 0.01
CA TYR A 195 -26.00 57.16 0.76
C TYR A 195 -25.45 56.21 1.84
N MET A 196 -26.31 55.76 2.74
CA MET A 196 -25.98 54.80 3.80
C MET A 196 -26.92 53.61 3.72
N ASN A 197 -26.36 52.41 3.62
CA ASN A 197 -27.12 51.18 3.78
C ASN A 197 -27.18 50.82 5.26
N ILE A 198 -28.35 50.36 5.70
CA ILE A 198 -28.63 49.93 7.07
C ILE A 198 -29.06 48.48 6.96
N HIS A 199 -28.15 47.60 7.34
CA HIS A 199 -28.36 46.17 7.35
C HIS A 199 -29.00 45.80 8.69
N GLU A 200 -30.24 45.34 8.67
CA GLU A 200 -30.99 45.01 9.87
C GLU A 200 -31.40 43.54 9.82
N TRP A 201 -31.08 42.75 10.84
CA TRP A 201 -31.46 41.35 10.87
C TRP A 201 -31.73 40.80 12.25
N ASN A 202 -32.62 39.81 12.27
CA ASN A 202 -32.92 39.01 13.44
C ASN A 202 -32.77 37.53 13.12
N ASN A 203 -33.39 36.67 13.92
CA ASN A 203 -33.34 35.22 13.72
C ASN A 203 -34.21 34.74 12.54
N LYS A 204 -35.14 35.57 12.07
CA LYS A 204 -36.14 35.21 11.04
C LYS A 204 -35.87 35.86 9.69
N GLU A 205 -35.43 37.11 9.68
CA GLU A 205 -35.28 37.90 8.46
C GLU A 205 -34.02 38.76 8.46
N TYR A 206 -33.59 39.11 7.26
CA TYR A 206 -32.53 40.04 6.93
C TYR A 206 -33.10 41.09 5.99
N ALA A 207 -32.96 42.37 6.33
CA ALA A 207 -33.44 43.49 5.54
C ALA A 207 -32.32 44.51 5.32
N ILE A 208 -32.27 45.10 4.13
CA ILE A 208 -31.39 46.21 3.80
C ILE A 208 -32.27 47.44 3.55
N TYR A 209 -32.02 48.49 4.33
CA TYR A 209 -32.60 49.80 4.10
C TYR A 209 -31.55 50.74 3.54
N GLN A 210 -31.94 51.68 2.69
CA GLN A 210 -31.08 52.74 2.18
C GLN A 210 -31.56 54.10 2.69
N LYS A 211 -30.61 54.95 3.09
CA LYS A 211 -30.86 56.32 3.51
C LYS A 211 -29.99 57.29 2.69
N VAL A 212 -30.63 58.20 1.97
CA VAL A 212 -29.96 59.24 1.16
C VAL A 212 -30.06 60.59 1.91
N GLY A 213 -28.92 61.15 2.31
CA GLY A 213 -28.88 62.42 3.04
C GLY A 213 -29.70 62.41 4.34
N ARG A 214 -30.64 63.36 4.47
CA ARG A 214 -31.56 63.49 5.62
C ARG A 214 -32.92 62.81 5.40
N ASN A 215 -33.12 62.16 4.26
CA ASN A 215 -34.38 61.50 3.94
C ASN A 215 -34.64 60.30 4.86
N ARG A 216 -35.89 59.82 4.86
CA ARG A 216 -36.27 58.61 5.59
C ARG A 216 -35.58 57.38 4.97
N LYS A 217 -35.42 56.33 5.78
CA LYS A 217 -34.87 55.05 5.29
C LYS A 217 -35.92 54.36 4.41
N GLU A 218 -35.50 53.84 3.26
CA GLU A 218 -36.32 53.10 2.31
C GLU A 218 -35.89 51.63 2.28
N LEU A 219 -36.84 50.70 2.24
CA LEU A 219 -36.53 49.27 2.17
C LEU A 219 -36.09 48.92 0.74
N ILE A 220 -34.89 48.35 0.60
CA ILE A 220 -34.36 47.92 -0.70
C ILE A 220 -34.55 46.42 -0.89
N GLU A 221 -34.24 45.64 0.14
CA GLU A 221 -34.19 44.18 0.03
C GLU A 221 -34.60 43.53 1.34
N ARG A 222 -35.31 42.39 1.27
CA ARG A 222 -35.71 41.59 2.43
C ARG A 222 -35.68 40.09 2.10
N HIS A 223 -35.05 39.32 2.98
CA HIS A 223 -34.90 37.87 2.87
C HIS A 223 -35.28 37.17 4.16
N VAL A 224 -35.87 35.99 4.06
CA VAL A 224 -36.06 35.08 5.20
C VAL A 224 -34.74 34.37 5.47
N ARG A 225 -34.23 34.42 6.70
CA ARG A 225 -33.04 33.69 7.12
C ARG A 225 -33.44 32.26 7.47
N LYS A 226 -32.86 31.28 6.79
CA LYS A 226 -32.88 29.90 7.26
C LYS A 226 -31.91 29.79 8.43
N LEU A 227 -32.43 29.43 9.60
CA LEU A 227 -31.58 29.02 10.72
C LEU A 227 -30.85 27.74 10.28
N ILE A 228 -29.51 27.79 10.28
CA ILE A 228 -28.64 26.63 10.09
C ILE A 228 -28.37 26.04 11.47
#